data_AF-A0A7U3YAI2-F1
#
_entry.id   AF-A0A7U3YAI2-F1
#
_cell.length_a   1.000
_cell.length_b   1.000
_cell.length_c   1.000
_cell.angle_alpha   90.00
_cell.angle_beta   90.00
_cell.angle_gamma   90.00
#
_symmetry.space_group_name_H-M   'P 1'
#
loop_
_entity.id
_entity.type
_entity.pdbx_description
1 polymer ?
#
loop_
_entity_poly.entity_id
_entity_poly.type
_entity_poly.pdbx_seq_one_letter_code
_entity_poly.pdbx_strand_id
1 'polypeptide(L)'
;MKNQNKFDPVFPLSSEQLNNLKKLERTCTNIQSAWLSGYFWKIANQTSNITSFQTNESEKNDPVITIISASQTGNAKLLSKRLYEYFNKNNKISRLIDAMDYKFKKIKNEKILILIISTQGEGEPPEEALSFYKFIMSKNAPNLNNLYYSVFGLGDTSYNLFCQAGKDFDKRFKELGGNSLLDRFDADIEYEDNYNKWSQDLLQSINSKEKIYKSSVSYIDQENTLILSKNHYTKKNPAEGIILTNQKITGRNSKKDVHHIEIDISNLNIKYSPGDALGVWYKNDSNLVKNILELLSINISETITIKNDVITIFDALQNHFELTNNTKNIIKSYANFSKNKFLKDIISNDSDLENYTINTPLIKMIHDHPLKLSSQQLIGLLRPLTPRLYSISSSQEEIDNEIHITVGVVKKLISGHVYLGGASGYLSQSLKSDDIIKIFIQTNDNFRLPINKNTPIIMISSGTGIAPFRAFMQQRDNDNADGKNWLFFGNPNFTEDFLYQVEWQKYIKKGLITNMNLAWSQDQKNKIYVQDRIRENSQEIWSWIEEGAQIYVCGNASKMAKDVEKALLDIISHNAHLNLEESQEFLNNLRLNKRYKRDVY
;
A
#
# COMPACT_ATOMS: atom_id res chain seq x y z
N MET A 1 67.52 -25.08 -51.23
CA MET A 1 67.39 -25.00 -49.75
C MET A 1 66.29 -24.00 -49.43
N LYS A 2 65.09 -24.50 -49.08
CA LYS A 2 63.94 -23.68 -48.67
C LYS A 2 64.06 -23.41 -47.17
N ASN A 3 64.38 -22.18 -46.77
CA ASN A 3 64.17 -21.73 -45.41
C ASN A 3 62.67 -21.50 -45.20
N GLN A 4 62.03 -22.39 -44.44
CA GLN A 4 60.77 -22.12 -43.77
C GLN A 4 61.02 -21.04 -42.72
N ASN A 5 60.40 -19.87 -42.87
CA ASN A 5 60.08 -19.05 -41.71
C ASN A 5 58.89 -19.71 -41.00
N LYS A 6 59.17 -20.28 -39.83
CA LYS A 6 58.18 -20.71 -38.84
C LYS A 6 57.64 -19.45 -38.14
N PHE A 7 56.32 -19.40 -37.95
CA PHE A 7 55.50 -18.31 -37.38
C PHE A 7 55.08 -17.21 -38.37
N ASP A 8 54.15 -17.55 -39.26
CA ASP A 8 53.11 -16.60 -39.65
C ASP A 8 51.93 -16.81 -38.69
N PRO A 9 51.59 -15.84 -37.80
CA PRO A 9 50.35 -15.93 -37.04
C PRO A 9 49.21 -15.71 -38.03
N VAL A 10 48.41 -16.74 -38.29
CA VAL A 10 47.19 -16.61 -39.09
C VAL A 10 46.30 -15.61 -38.36
N PHE A 11 46.27 -14.37 -38.85
CA PHE A 11 45.41 -13.34 -38.30
C PHE A 11 43.96 -13.79 -38.53
N PRO A 12 43.12 -13.88 -37.48
CA PRO A 12 41.85 -14.59 -37.56
C PRO A 12 40.77 -13.86 -38.39
N LEU A 13 41.12 -12.69 -38.97
CA LEU A 13 40.21 -11.86 -39.75
C LEU A 13 40.67 -11.81 -41.21
N SER A 14 39.72 -11.93 -42.14
CA SER A 14 39.97 -11.72 -43.56
C SER A 14 40.34 -10.27 -43.85
N SER A 15 40.96 -10.00 -45.00
CA SER A 15 41.34 -8.64 -45.43
C SER A 15 40.14 -7.67 -45.47
N GLU A 16 38.95 -8.18 -45.80
CA GLU A 16 37.71 -7.40 -45.79
C GLU A 16 37.25 -7.09 -44.35
N GLN A 17 37.28 -8.08 -43.46
CA GLN A 17 36.96 -7.91 -42.04
C GLN A 17 37.93 -6.94 -41.35
N LEU A 18 39.22 -7.02 -41.69
CA LEU A 18 40.24 -6.10 -41.18
C LEU A 18 39.99 -4.65 -41.63
N ASN A 19 39.55 -4.45 -42.88
CA ASN A 19 39.21 -3.11 -43.37
C ASN A 19 37.97 -2.53 -42.69
N ASN A 20 36.97 -3.36 -42.38
CA ASN A 20 35.80 -2.93 -41.60
C ASN A 20 36.18 -2.61 -40.15
N LEU A 21 37.07 -3.40 -39.54
CA LEU A 21 37.58 -3.15 -38.20
C LEU A 21 38.35 -1.82 -38.14
N LYS A 22 39.21 -1.54 -39.13
CA LYS A 22 39.95 -0.26 -39.23
C LYS A 22 39.05 0.94 -39.46
N LYS A 23 37.90 0.76 -40.12
CA LYS A 23 36.88 1.83 -40.24
C LYS A 23 36.24 2.12 -38.88
N LEU A 24 35.88 1.07 -38.13
CA LEU A 24 35.31 1.20 -36.78
C LEU A 24 36.31 1.81 -35.79
N GLU A 25 37.57 1.42 -35.85
CA GLU A 25 38.64 1.98 -34.99
C GLU A 25 38.78 3.51 -35.15
N ARG A 26 38.57 4.03 -36.37
CA ARG A 26 38.64 5.47 -36.65
C ARG A 26 37.40 6.26 -36.23
N THR A 27 36.27 5.59 -36.02
CA THR A 27 34.98 6.25 -35.73
C THR A 27 34.47 6.01 -34.31
N CYS A 28 35.03 5.03 -33.59
CA CYS A 28 34.65 4.73 -32.22
C CYS A 28 35.45 5.54 -31.19
N THR A 29 34.76 5.99 -30.15
CA THR A 29 35.38 6.52 -28.92
C THR A 29 35.93 5.39 -28.05
N ASN A 30 36.75 5.72 -27.05
CA ASN A 30 37.32 4.74 -26.10
C ASN A 30 36.23 3.93 -25.36
N ILE A 31 35.12 4.56 -25.00
CA ILE A 31 34.00 3.89 -24.32
C ILE A 31 33.28 2.92 -25.26
N GLN A 32 33.06 3.31 -26.52
CA GLN A 32 32.43 2.45 -27.53
C GLN A 32 33.32 1.24 -27.86
N SER A 33 34.63 1.45 -27.93
CA SER A 33 35.60 0.37 -28.14
C SER A 33 35.61 -0.63 -26.98
N ALA A 34 35.56 -0.13 -25.73
CA ALA A 34 35.42 -0.97 -24.54
C ALA A 34 34.11 -1.78 -24.55
N TRP A 35 32.99 -1.18 -24.94
CA TRP A 35 31.71 -1.88 -25.05
C TRP A 35 31.72 -2.98 -26.13
N LEU A 36 32.29 -2.68 -27.31
CA LEU A 36 32.42 -3.65 -28.40
C LEU A 36 33.28 -4.86 -28.00
N SER A 37 34.32 -4.65 -27.19
CA SER A 37 35.15 -5.73 -26.68
C SER A 37 34.34 -6.74 -25.84
N GLY A 38 33.46 -6.26 -24.96
CA GLY A 38 32.57 -7.10 -24.16
C GLY A 38 31.49 -7.79 -25.01
N TYR A 39 30.97 -7.11 -26.03
CA TYR A 39 29.98 -7.67 -26.97
C TYR A 39 30.55 -8.86 -27.75
N PHE A 40 31.75 -8.71 -28.33
CA PHE A 40 32.39 -9.81 -29.07
C PHE A 40 32.83 -10.95 -28.16
N TRP A 41 33.25 -10.67 -26.92
CA TRP A 41 33.56 -11.71 -25.93
C TRP A 41 32.34 -12.56 -25.59
N LYS A 42 31.15 -11.95 -25.47
CA LYS A 42 29.89 -12.66 -25.28
C LYS A 42 29.56 -13.59 -26.44
N ILE A 43 29.75 -13.13 -27.69
CA ILE A 43 29.51 -13.93 -28.89
C ILE A 43 30.50 -15.09 -29.01
N ALA A 44 31.78 -14.84 -28.74
CA ALA A 44 32.82 -15.87 -28.82
C ALA A 44 32.57 -17.03 -27.84
N ASN A 45 31.93 -16.74 -26.70
CA ASN A 45 31.55 -17.75 -25.69
C ASN A 45 30.20 -18.43 -25.98
N GLN A 46 29.58 -18.19 -27.14
CA GLN A 46 28.39 -18.90 -27.60
C GLN A 46 28.74 -19.98 -28.63
N THR A 47 29.51 -21.00 -28.22
CA THR A 47 29.51 -22.32 -28.89
C THR A 47 29.64 -23.38 -27.78
N SER A 48 28.67 -24.27 -27.54
CA SER A 48 28.31 -25.37 -28.42
C SER A 48 26.94 -25.96 -28.01
N ASN A 49 25.97 -25.93 -28.92
CA ASN A 49 25.00 -27.01 -29.17
C ASN A 49 24.11 -26.58 -30.34
N ILE A 50 24.68 -26.64 -31.54
CA ILE A 50 23.90 -26.67 -32.78
C ILE A 50 24.07 -28.07 -33.33
N THR A 51 23.21 -28.98 -32.87
CA THR A 51 22.86 -30.16 -33.65
C THR A 51 21.75 -29.72 -34.58
N SER A 52 22.03 -29.74 -35.88
CA SER A 52 21.06 -29.50 -36.94
C SER A 52 19.94 -30.54 -36.88
N PHE A 53 18.83 -30.19 -36.24
CA PHE A 53 17.53 -30.73 -36.60
C PHE A 53 16.82 -29.67 -37.43
N GLN A 54 16.48 -30.01 -38.67
CA GLN A 54 15.39 -29.35 -39.37
C GLN A 54 14.11 -29.64 -38.58
N THR A 55 13.78 -28.76 -37.65
CA THR A 55 12.43 -28.69 -37.10
C THR A 55 11.73 -27.51 -37.76
N ASN A 56 10.61 -27.79 -38.42
CA ASN A 56 9.54 -26.82 -38.53
C ASN A 56 9.06 -26.51 -37.12
N GLU A 57 9.74 -25.59 -36.43
CA GLU A 57 9.29 -25.03 -35.17
C GLU A 57 8.58 -23.71 -35.47
N SER A 58 7.26 -23.78 -35.54
CA SER A 58 6.47 -22.65 -35.06
C SER A 58 6.95 -22.36 -33.64
N GLU A 59 7.58 -21.21 -33.40
CA GLU A 59 7.81 -20.67 -32.07
C GLU A 59 6.45 -20.63 -31.34
N LYS A 60 6.15 -21.70 -30.59
CA LYS A 60 5.14 -21.66 -29.54
C LYS A 60 5.76 -20.83 -28.42
N ASN A 61 5.73 -19.51 -28.57
CA ASN A 61 5.83 -18.62 -27.43
C ASN A 61 4.55 -18.82 -26.63
N ASP A 62 4.59 -19.69 -25.61
CA ASP A 62 3.51 -19.78 -24.64
C ASP A 62 3.23 -18.35 -24.13
N PRO A 63 1.96 -17.91 -24.09
CA PRO A 63 1.64 -16.54 -23.73
C PRO A 63 2.09 -16.28 -22.29
N VAL A 64 3.07 -15.38 -22.13
CA VAL A 64 3.56 -14.95 -20.80
C VAL A 64 2.38 -14.38 -20.01
N ILE A 65 2.11 -14.98 -18.85
CA ILE A 65 1.07 -14.51 -17.93
C ILE A 65 1.60 -13.31 -17.16
N THR A 66 0.96 -12.16 -17.33
CA THR A 66 1.28 -10.95 -16.56
C THR A 66 0.43 -10.89 -15.31
N ILE A 67 1.07 -10.98 -14.14
CA ILE A 67 0.42 -10.78 -12.84
C ILE A 67 0.73 -9.35 -12.40
N ILE A 68 -0.30 -8.51 -12.27
CA ILE A 68 -0.19 -7.16 -11.74
C ILE A 68 -0.60 -7.17 -10.29
N SER A 69 0.27 -6.65 -9.43
CA SER A 69 -0.06 -6.37 -8.04
C SER A 69 -0.43 -4.91 -7.86
N ALA A 70 -1.55 -4.65 -7.20
CA ALA A 70 -2.00 -3.32 -6.81
C ALA A 70 -2.44 -3.33 -5.34
N SER A 71 -1.58 -2.88 -4.43
CA SER A 71 -1.74 -2.97 -2.99
C SER A 71 -1.49 -1.66 -2.27
N GLN A 72 -2.34 -1.33 -1.29
CA GLN A 72 -2.04 -0.28 -0.32
C GLN A 72 -1.28 -0.79 0.89
N THR A 73 -1.78 -1.88 1.48
CA THR A 73 -1.33 -2.41 2.77
C THR A 73 -0.56 -3.72 2.64
N GLY A 74 -0.07 -4.03 1.43
CA GLY A 74 0.74 -5.21 1.14
C GLY A 74 -0.02 -6.53 0.93
N ASN A 75 -1.32 -6.63 1.25
CA ASN A 75 -2.07 -7.88 1.08
C ASN A 75 -2.10 -8.35 -0.39
N ALA A 76 -2.43 -7.47 -1.34
CA ALA A 76 -2.38 -7.79 -2.77
C ALA A 76 -0.96 -8.16 -3.21
N LYS A 77 0.07 -7.45 -2.72
CA LYS A 77 1.49 -7.76 -3.02
C LYS A 77 1.86 -9.17 -2.61
N LEU A 78 1.47 -9.57 -1.40
CA LEU A 78 1.68 -10.92 -0.89
C LEU A 78 0.95 -11.98 -1.73
N LEU A 79 -0.32 -11.76 -2.04
CA LEU A 79 -1.11 -12.70 -2.85
C LEU A 79 -0.61 -12.80 -4.30
N SER A 80 -0.16 -11.70 -4.90
CA SER A 80 0.44 -11.74 -6.24
C SER A 80 1.76 -12.51 -6.26
N LYS A 81 2.60 -12.36 -5.23
CA LYS A 81 3.83 -13.15 -5.09
C LYS A 81 3.53 -14.65 -4.93
N ARG A 82 2.56 -15.00 -4.09
CA ARG A 82 2.11 -16.39 -3.93
C ARG A 82 1.57 -16.99 -5.22
N LEU A 83 0.78 -16.22 -5.99
CA LEU A 83 0.24 -16.68 -7.27
C LEU A 83 1.35 -16.90 -8.28
N TYR A 84 2.31 -15.97 -8.34
CA TYR A 84 3.50 -16.08 -9.19
C TYR A 84 4.31 -17.35 -8.89
N GLU A 85 4.60 -17.61 -7.61
CA GLU A 85 5.28 -18.84 -7.18
C GLU A 85 4.47 -20.10 -7.49
N TYR A 86 3.14 -20.04 -7.30
CA TYR A 86 2.23 -21.15 -7.63
C TYR A 86 2.19 -21.46 -9.13
N PHE A 87 2.15 -20.44 -9.98
CA PHE A 87 2.20 -20.57 -11.44
C PHE A 87 3.54 -21.15 -11.90
N ASN A 88 4.66 -20.66 -11.36
CA ASN A 88 5.98 -21.21 -11.68
C ASN A 88 6.10 -22.68 -11.29
N LYS A 89 5.58 -23.09 -10.13
CA LYS A 89 5.53 -24.50 -9.70
C LYS A 89 4.67 -25.38 -10.63
N ASN A 90 3.69 -24.79 -11.31
CA ASN A 90 2.83 -25.48 -12.27
C ASN A 90 3.27 -25.24 -13.72
N ASN A 91 4.56 -24.96 -13.95
CA ASN A 91 5.18 -24.79 -15.27
C ASN A 91 4.54 -23.70 -16.13
N LYS A 92 4.00 -22.64 -15.53
CA LYS A 92 3.49 -21.47 -16.24
C LYS A 92 4.54 -20.38 -16.33
N ILE A 93 4.79 -19.92 -17.55
CA ILE A 93 5.65 -18.77 -17.79
C ILE A 93 4.88 -17.51 -17.38
N SER A 94 5.26 -16.93 -16.24
CA SER A 94 4.61 -15.75 -15.71
C SER A 94 5.63 -14.67 -15.35
N ARG A 95 5.15 -13.43 -15.21
CA ARG A 95 5.91 -12.31 -14.67
C ARG A 95 5.05 -11.56 -13.66
N LEU A 96 5.66 -11.14 -12.56
CA LEU A 96 5.04 -10.33 -11.52
C LEU A 96 5.51 -8.88 -11.67
N ILE A 97 4.57 -7.94 -11.73
CA ILE A 97 4.84 -6.51 -11.89
C ILE A 97 3.99 -5.72 -10.89
N ASP A 98 4.61 -4.80 -10.14
CA ASP A 98 3.89 -3.82 -9.32
C ASP A 98 3.18 -2.80 -10.22
N ALA A 99 1.94 -2.40 -9.90
CA ALA A 99 1.12 -1.55 -10.76
C ALA A 99 1.78 -0.21 -11.11
N MET A 100 2.61 0.34 -10.20
CA MET A 100 3.36 1.58 -10.42
C MET A 100 4.38 1.45 -11.55
N ASP A 101 5.02 0.28 -11.67
CA ASP A 101 6.07 0.02 -12.66
C ASP A 101 5.49 -0.61 -13.96
N TYR A 102 4.18 -0.92 -13.98
CA TYR A 102 3.53 -1.49 -15.15
C TYR A 102 3.34 -0.46 -16.26
N LYS A 103 3.85 -0.77 -17.46
CA LYS A 103 3.75 0.08 -18.65
C LYS A 103 2.37 -0.05 -19.29
N PHE A 104 1.33 0.43 -18.62
CA PHE A 104 -0.08 0.24 -18.98
C PHE A 104 -0.47 0.68 -20.40
N LYS A 105 0.24 1.62 -21.02
CA LYS A 105 0.04 1.99 -22.45
C LYS A 105 0.28 0.80 -23.40
N LYS A 106 0.99 -0.24 -22.96
CA LYS A 106 1.27 -1.47 -23.72
C LYS A 106 0.28 -2.61 -23.45
N ILE A 107 -0.80 -2.39 -22.68
CA ILE A 107 -1.75 -3.45 -22.30
C ILE A 107 -2.35 -4.21 -23.49
N LYS A 108 -2.50 -3.58 -24.66
CA LYS A 108 -2.98 -4.23 -25.89
C LYS A 108 -2.09 -5.38 -26.38
N ASN A 109 -0.84 -5.43 -25.93
CA ASN A 109 0.12 -6.47 -26.27
C ASN A 109 0.03 -7.67 -25.31
N GLU A 110 -0.65 -7.53 -24.17
CA GLU A 110 -0.85 -8.60 -23.21
C GLU A 110 -1.83 -9.65 -23.77
N LYS A 111 -1.54 -10.92 -23.49
CA LYS A 111 -2.41 -12.04 -23.86
C LYS A 111 -3.19 -12.56 -22.67
N ILE A 112 -2.52 -12.72 -21.53
CA ILE A 112 -3.14 -13.12 -20.26
C ILE A 112 -2.69 -12.13 -19.19
N LEU A 113 -3.65 -11.47 -18.53
CA LEU A 113 -3.40 -10.51 -17.46
C LEU A 113 -4.23 -10.87 -16.23
N ILE A 114 -3.56 -11.09 -15.10
CA ILE A 114 -4.19 -11.33 -13.81
C ILE A 114 -3.97 -10.09 -12.94
N LEU A 115 -5.05 -9.47 -12.49
CA LEU A 115 -4.99 -8.29 -11.62
C LEU A 115 -5.41 -8.69 -10.20
N ILE A 116 -4.53 -8.49 -9.23
CA ILE A 116 -4.88 -8.60 -7.80
C ILE A 116 -4.80 -7.20 -7.21
N ILE A 117 -5.95 -6.66 -6.79
CA ILE A 117 -6.09 -5.26 -6.43
C ILE A 117 -6.86 -5.04 -5.14
N SER A 118 -6.34 -4.20 -4.25
CA SER A 118 -7.10 -3.70 -3.09
C SER A 118 -7.88 -2.43 -3.38
N THR A 119 -9.03 -2.22 -2.75
CA THR A 119 -9.75 -0.94 -2.79
C THR A 119 -9.41 -0.05 -1.59
N GLN A 120 -9.38 1.26 -1.78
CA GLN A 120 -9.13 2.25 -0.73
C GLN A 120 -10.30 3.20 -0.51
N GLY A 121 -10.40 3.72 0.72
CA GLY A 121 -11.26 4.85 1.09
C GLY A 121 -12.68 4.72 0.53
N GLU A 122 -13.04 5.65 -0.34
CA GLU A 122 -14.34 5.74 -1.00
C GLU A 122 -14.34 5.04 -2.37
N GLY A 123 -13.80 3.82 -2.44
CA GLY A 123 -13.82 3.01 -3.65
C GLY A 123 -12.66 3.23 -4.62
N GLU A 124 -11.68 4.05 -4.26
CA GLU A 124 -10.53 4.39 -5.11
C GLU A 124 -9.56 3.20 -5.26
N PRO A 125 -8.82 3.07 -6.38
CA PRO A 125 -7.73 2.10 -6.51
C PRO A 125 -6.55 2.49 -5.60
N PRO A 126 -5.57 1.59 -5.39
CA PRO A 126 -4.39 1.96 -4.66
C PRO A 126 -3.58 3.04 -5.38
N GLU A 127 -2.84 3.87 -4.64
CA GLU A 127 -2.07 4.97 -5.25
C GLU A 127 -1.14 4.46 -6.36
N GLU A 128 -0.53 3.28 -6.15
CA GLU A 128 0.31 2.62 -7.16
C GLU A 128 -0.41 2.20 -8.45
N ALA A 129 -1.73 2.02 -8.41
CA ALA A 129 -2.54 1.70 -9.57
C ALA A 129 -3.30 2.91 -10.13
N LEU A 130 -3.19 4.09 -9.53
CA LEU A 130 -4.03 5.24 -9.89
C LEU A 130 -3.83 5.69 -11.34
N SER A 131 -2.58 5.74 -11.82
CA SER A 131 -2.29 6.09 -13.22
C SER A 131 -2.81 5.04 -14.20
N PHE A 132 -2.68 3.75 -13.86
CA PHE A 132 -3.22 2.66 -14.65
C PHE A 132 -4.75 2.71 -14.71
N TYR A 133 -5.39 2.92 -13.56
CA TYR A 133 -6.83 3.08 -13.44
C TYR A 133 -7.34 4.24 -14.29
N LYS A 134 -6.75 5.44 -14.13
CA LYS A 134 -7.12 6.63 -14.93
C LYS A 134 -6.99 6.36 -16.43
N PHE A 135 -5.93 5.68 -16.88
CA PHE A 135 -5.76 5.33 -18.29
C PHE A 135 -6.87 4.40 -18.79
N ILE A 136 -7.17 3.32 -18.07
CA ILE A 136 -8.19 2.33 -18.47
C ILE A 136 -9.61 2.91 -18.47
N MET A 137 -9.92 3.80 -17.53
CA MET A 137 -11.21 4.49 -17.48
C MET A 137 -11.35 5.62 -18.52
N SER A 138 -10.24 6.07 -19.11
CA SER A 138 -10.26 7.14 -20.11
C SER A 138 -10.78 6.68 -21.48
N LYS A 139 -11.06 7.66 -22.34
CA LYS A 139 -11.35 7.44 -23.78
C LYS A 139 -10.14 6.95 -24.58
N ASN A 140 -8.93 7.11 -24.04
CA ASN A 140 -7.67 6.71 -24.69
C ASN A 140 -7.32 5.24 -24.47
N ALA A 141 -8.13 4.50 -23.70
CA ALA A 141 -7.93 3.06 -23.50
C ALA A 141 -8.10 2.29 -24.82
N PRO A 142 -7.17 1.39 -25.18
CA PRO A 142 -7.28 0.61 -26.41
C PRO A 142 -8.33 -0.49 -26.27
N ASN A 143 -8.83 -0.99 -27.41
CA ASN A 143 -9.60 -2.25 -27.42
C ASN A 143 -8.71 -3.42 -26.97
N LEU A 144 -9.30 -4.32 -26.18
CA LEU A 144 -8.67 -5.45 -25.51
C LEU A 144 -9.20 -6.81 -26.00
N ASN A 145 -9.70 -6.87 -27.23
CA ASN A 145 -10.30 -8.08 -27.84
C ASN A 145 -9.44 -9.35 -27.73
N ASN A 146 -8.11 -9.18 -27.69
CA ASN A 146 -7.14 -10.27 -27.62
C ASN A 146 -6.62 -10.57 -26.20
N LEU A 147 -7.15 -9.87 -25.19
CA LEU A 147 -6.76 -10.01 -23.80
C LEU A 147 -7.68 -11.03 -23.11
N TYR A 148 -7.07 -12.00 -22.44
CA TYR A 148 -7.70 -12.82 -21.42
C TYR A 148 -7.34 -12.27 -20.05
N TYR A 149 -8.32 -12.15 -19.14
CA TYR A 149 -8.06 -11.59 -17.82
C TYR A 149 -8.84 -12.25 -16.69
N SER A 150 -8.37 -12.08 -15.46
CA SER A 150 -9.16 -12.31 -14.25
C SER A 150 -8.76 -11.29 -13.18
N VAL A 151 -9.70 -10.92 -12.32
CA VAL A 151 -9.51 -9.92 -11.27
C VAL A 151 -9.82 -10.53 -9.90
N PHE A 152 -8.88 -10.40 -8.97
CA PHE A 152 -9.11 -10.68 -7.56
C PHE A 152 -9.12 -9.37 -6.79
N GLY A 153 -10.32 -8.93 -6.40
CA GLY A 153 -10.53 -7.72 -5.61
C GLY A 153 -10.40 -8.01 -4.12
N LEU A 154 -9.60 -7.21 -3.41
CA LEU A 154 -9.51 -7.19 -1.96
C LEU A 154 -10.25 -5.95 -1.43
N GLY A 155 -11.20 -6.16 -0.53
CA GLY A 155 -11.96 -5.10 0.11
C GLY A 155 -12.33 -5.44 1.54
N ASP A 156 -13.16 -4.59 2.13
CA ASP A 156 -13.76 -4.82 3.44
C ASP A 156 -15.24 -4.46 3.36
N THR A 157 -16.12 -5.39 3.72
CA THR A 157 -17.58 -5.23 3.59
C THR A 157 -18.17 -4.17 4.53
N SER A 158 -17.38 -3.65 5.48
CA SER A 158 -17.77 -2.47 6.26
C SER A 158 -17.81 -1.18 5.47
N TYR A 159 -17.16 -1.13 4.30
CA TYR A 159 -17.18 0.04 3.42
C TYR A 159 -18.28 -0.12 2.37
N ASN A 160 -18.94 0.99 2.04
CA ASN A 160 -20.01 1.01 1.03
C ASN A 160 -19.53 0.50 -0.34
N LEU A 161 -18.33 0.91 -0.74
CA LEU A 161 -17.74 0.63 -2.04
C LEU A 161 -16.81 -0.60 -1.97
N PHE A 162 -17.35 -1.69 -1.42
CA PHE A 162 -16.65 -2.98 -1.27
C PHE A 162 -16.10 -3.48 -2.62
N CYS A 163 -14.78 -3.73 -2.69
CA CYS A 163 -14.05 -4.17 -3.89
C CYS A 163 -14.25 -3.30 -5.14
N GLN A 164 -14.61 -2.01 -4.97
CA GLN A 164 -15.00 -1.15 -6.09
C GLN A 164 -13.93 -1.02 -7.18
N ALA A 165 -12.65 -0.78 -6.83
CA ALA A 165 -11.58 -0.73 -7.83
C ALA A 165 -11.48 -2.02 -8.67
N GLY A 166 -11.62 -3.19 -8.05
CA GLY A 166 -11.65 -4.47 -8.76
C GLY A 166 -12.87 -4.61 -9.68
N LYS A 167 -14.05 -4.19 -9.21
CA LYS A 167 -15.30 -4.14 -9.99
C LYS A 167 -15.17 -3.23 -11.20
N ASP A 168 -14.57 -2.06 -11.02
CA ASP A 168 -14.38 -1.09 -12.08
C ASP A 168 -13.44 -1.62 -13.17
N PHE A 169 -12.29 -2.21 -12.78
CA PHE A 169 -11.37 -2.82 -13.74
C PHE A 169 -12.02 -3.98 -14.51
N ASP A 170 -12.70 -4.89 -13.83
CA ASP A 170 -13.39 -6.02 -14.46
C ASP A 170 -14.47 -5.53 -15.45
N LYS A 171 -15.33 -4.61 -15.02
CA LYS A 171 -16.33 -3.98 -15.89
C LYS A 171 -15.67 -3.33 -17.11
N ARG A 172 -14.61 -2.56 -16.89
CA ARG A 172 -13.96 -1.80 -17.95
C ARG A 172 -13.18 -2.68 -18.92
N PHE A 173 -12.51 -3.74 -18.45
CA PHE A 173 -11.87 -4.72 -19.31
C PHE A 173 -12.90 -5.42 -20.20
N LYS A 174 -14.07 -5.77 -19.66
CA LYS A 174 -15.18 -6.33 -20.44
C LYS A 174 -15.70 -5.35 -21.51
N GLU A 175 -15.94 -4.09 -21.14
CA GLU A 175 -16.38 -3.04 -22.09
C GLU A 175 -15.38 -2.81 -23.22
N LEU A 176 -14.08 -2.95 -22.95
CA LEU A 176 -13.02 -2.84 -23.96
C LEU A 176 -12.85 -4.12 -24.80
N GLY A 177 -13.65 -5.16 -24.59
CA GLY A 177 -13.62 -6.41 -25.35
C GLY A 177 -12.74 -7.52 -24.78
N GLY A 178 -12.19 -7.35 -23.58
CA GLY A 178 -11.44 -8.38 -22.87
C GLY A 178 -12.29 -9.61 -22.54
N ASN A 179 -11.65 -10.78 -22.54
CA ASN A 179 -12.27 -12.07 -22.28
C ASN A 179 -11.96 -12.52 -20.86
N SER A 180 -12.98 -12.68 -20.01
CA SER A 180 -12.77 -13.21 -18.66
C SER A 180 -12.35 -14.68 -18.70
N LEU A 181 -11.26 -15.02 -18.00
CA LEU A 181 -10.83 -16.40 -17.74
C LEU A 181 -11.62 -17.03 -16.60
N LEU A 182 -11.87 -16.23 -15.57
CA LEU A 182 -12.61 -16.59 -14.38
C LEU A 182 -13.26 -15.32 -13.86
N ASP A 183 -14.52 -15.45 -13.44
CA ASP A 183 -15.28 -14.33 -12.87
C ASP A 183 -14.49 -13.66 -11.75
N ARG A 184 -14.63 -12.33 -11.67
CA ARG A 184 -14.03 -11.53 -10.62
C ARG A 184 -14.43 -12.09 -9.25
N PHE A 185 -13.45 -12.23 -8.38
CA PHE A 185 -13.69 -12.58 -6.98
C PHE A 185 -13.58 -11.33 -6.11
N ASP A 186 -14.60 -11.05 -5.31
CA ASP A 186 -14.64 -9.92 -4.37
C ASP A 186 -14.38 -10.44 -2.94
N ALA A 187 -13.14 -10.34 -2.47
CA ALA A 187 -12.69 -10.92 -1.20
C ALA A 187 -12.77 -9.93 -0.02
N ASP A 188 -13.30 -10.39 1.11
CA ASP A 188 -13.33 -9.68 2.40
C ASP A 188 -12.08 -10.04 3.25
N ILE A 189 -12.01 -9.61 4.52
CA ILE A 189 -10.84 -9.76 5.42
C ILE A 189 -10.30 -11.20 5.49
N GLU A 190 -11.18 -12.20 5.55
CA GLU A 190 -10.82 -13.63 5.61
C GLU A 190 -10.80 -14.26 4.22
N TYR A 191 -9.86 -13.81 3.40
CA TYR A 191 -9.76 -14.20 2.00
C TYR A 191 -8.97 -15.48 1.72
N GLU A 192 -8.36 -16.11 2.73
CA GLU A 192 -7.32 -17.14 2.54
C GLU A 192 -7.81 -18.38 1.78
N ASP A 193 -8.89 -19.02 2.23
CA ASP A 193 -9.42 -20.23 1.60
C ASP A 193 -10.00 -19.93 0.22
N ASN A 194 -10.70 -18.80 0.11
CA ASN A 194 -11.26 -18.31 -1.14
C ASN A 194 -10.17 -18.04 -2.19
N TYR A 195 -9.06 -17.43 -1.77
CA TYR A 195 -7.90 -17.19 -2.63
C TYR A 195 -7.27 -18.51 -3.10
N ASN A 196 -7.10 -19.48 -2.22
CA ASN A 196 -6.55 -20.79 -2.58
C ASN A 196 -7.43 -21.46 -3.65
N LYS A 197 -8.74 -21.50 -3.43
CA LYS A 197 -9.69 -22.03 -4.40
C LYS A 197 -9.65 -21.28 -5.73
N TRP A 198 -9.74 -19.95 -5.70
CA TRP A 198 -9.69 -19.10 -6.89
C TRP A 198 -8.40 -19.31 -7.69
N SER A 199 -7.25 -19.45 -7.02
CA SER A 199 -5.96 -19.70 -7.69
C SER A 199 -5.91 -21.04 -8.41
N GLN A 200 -6.54 -22.07 -7.84
CA GLN A 200 -6.67 -23.40 -8.44
C GLN A 200 -7.60 -23.36 -9.66
N ASP A 201 -8.77 -22.75 -9.52
CA ASP A 201 -9.76 -22.61 -10.59
C ASP A 201 -9.20 -21.78 -11.77
N LEU A 202 -8.44 -20.72 -11.46
CA LEU A 202 -7.77 -19.90 -12.47
C LEU A 202 -6.72 -20.69 -13.25
N LEU A 203 -5.89 -21.49 -12.55
CA LEU A 203 -4.91 -22.35 -13.20
C LEU A 203 -5.61 -23.37 -14.13
N GLN A 204 -6.73 -23.95 -13.70
CA GLN A 204 -7.53 -24.85 -14.54
C GLN A 204 -8.08 -24.15 -15.78
N SER A 205 -8.59 -22.92 -15.63
CA SER A 205 -9.08 -22.11 -16.75
C SER A 205 -7.97 -21.80 -17.76
N ILE A 206 -6.78 -21.39 -17.29
CA ILE A 206 -5.60 -21.14 -18.13
C ILE A 206 -5.21 -22.42 -18.86
N ASN A 207 -5.11 -23.55 -18.15
CA ASN A 207 -4.83 -24.86 -18.74
C ASN A 207 -5.87 -25.25 -19.80
N SER A 208 -7.15 -24.94 -19.60
CA SER A 208 -8.22 -25.26 -20.57
C SER A 208 -8.08 -24.46 -21.87
N LYS A 209 -7.58 -23.21 -21.80
CA LYS A 209 -7.32 -22.36 -22.96
C LYS A 209 -6.04 -22.77 -23.69
N GLU A 210 -5.01 -23.19 -22.96
CA GLU A 210 -3.80 -23.78 -23.53
C GLU A 210 -4.06 -25.15 -24.18
N LYS A 211 -5.06 -25.92 -23.69
CA LYS A 211 -5.49 -27.21 -24.25
C LYS A 211 -6.12 -27.14 -25.66
N ILE A 212 -6.27 -25.95 -26.26
CA ILE A 212 -6.52 -25.79 -27.71
C ILE A 212 -5.23 -26.03 -28.54
N TYR A 213 -4.06 -26.14 -27.92
CA TYR A 213 -2.79 -26.51 -28.56
C TYR A 213 -2.13 -27.75 -27.93
N LYS A 214 -2.82 -28.87 -28.07
CA LYS A 214 -2.40 -30.27 -27.88
C LYS A 214 -2.16 -30.79 -26.46
N SER A 215 -2.54 -32.06 -26.37
CA SER A 215 -2.69 -32.98 -25.27
C SER A 215 -1.40 -33.66 -24.82
N SER A 216 -1.46 -34.10 -23.56
CA SER A 216 -0.73 -35.18 -22.88
C SER A 216 0.79 -35.06 -22.78
N VAL A 217 1.32 -34.96 -21.55
CA VAL A 217 2.10 -36.02 -20.87
C VAL A 217 2.00 -35.82 -19.35
N SER A 218 1.86 -36.91 -18.62
CA SER A 218 1.87 -37.06 -17.15
C SER A 218 3.29 -37.31 -16.61
N TYR A 219 3.61 -36.83 -15.40
CA TYR A 219 4.06 -37.64 -14.24
C TYR A 219 4.84 -36.88 -13.14
N ILE A 220 4.58 -37.36 -11.91
CA ILE A 220 5.39 -37.51 -10.67
C ILE A 220 5.79 -36.27 -9.84
N ASP A 221 5.19 -36.26 -8.65
CA ASP A 221 5.55 -35.48 -7.46
C ASP A 221 6.96 -35.82 -6.94
N GLN A 222 7.72 -34.79 -6.60
CA GLN A 222 8.70 -34.84 -5.52
C GLN A 222 8.49 -33.63 -4.62
N GLU A 223 8.01 -33.91 -3.41
CA GLU A 223 8.10 -32.99 -2.29
C GLU A 223 9.57 -32.71 -1.98
N ASN A 224 9.94 -31.45 -1.89
CA ASN A 224 11.08 -31.06 -1.06
C ASN A 224 10.78 -29.77 -0.31
N THR A 225 11.09 -29.89 0.97
CA THR A 225 10.68 -29.08 2.10
C THR A 225 11.46 -27.78 2.19
N LEU A 226 10.74 -26.77 2.65
CA LEU A 226 11.16 -25.44 3.11
C LEU A 226 12.57 -25.35 3.68
N ILE A 227 13.39 -24.46 3.11
CA ILE A 227 14.49 -23.85 3.84
C ILE A 227 13.89 -22.71 4.68
N LEU A 228 13.74 -22.97 5.97
CA LEU A 228 13.53 -21.97 7.03
C LEU A 228 14.69 -20.97 6.98
N SER A 229 14.46 -19.80 6.40
CA SER A 229 15.37 -18.66 6.48
C SER A 229 14.79 -17.64 7.46
N LYS A 230 15.57 -17.35 8.51
CA LYS A 230 15.48 -16.29 9.54
C LYS A 230 14.06 -15.81 9.90
N ASN A 231 13.67 -15.93 11.18
CA ASN A 231 12.42 -15.40 11.76
C ASN A 231 12.10 -13.97 11.28
N HIS A 232 11.41 -13.85 10.14
CA HIS A 232 10.89 -12.59 9.64
C HIS A 232 9.53 -12.40 10.29
N TYR A 233 9.40 -11.36 11.11
CA TYR A 233 8.12 -10.98 11.69
C TYR A 233 7.18 -10.50 10.58
N THR A 234 5.95 -11.00 10.61
CA THR A 234 4.92 -10.69 9.61
C THR A 234 3.61 -10.39 10.31
N LYS A 235 2.61 -9.93 9.56
CA LYS A 235 1.24 -9.77 10.08
C LYS A 235 0.72 -11.03 10.80
N LYS A 236 1.05 -12.24 10.31
CA LYS A 236 0.61 -13.52 10.90
C LYS A 236 1.51 -14.00 12.05
N ASN A 237 2.75 -13.53 12.11
CA ASN A 237 3.72 -13.84 13.16
C ASN A 237 4.35 -12.53 13.67
N PRO A 238 3.62 -11.71 14.44
CA PRO A 238 4.09 -10.39 14.87
C PRO A 238 5.21 -10.52 15.91
N ALA A 239 6.10 -9.53 15.92
CA ALA A 239 7.10 -9.36 16.96
C ALA A 239 6.48 -8.78 18.23
N GLU A 240 7.15 -8.97 19.36
CA GLU A 240 6.75 -8.39 20.64
C GLU A 240 7.75 -7.29 21.03
N GLY A 241 7.36 -6.03 20.81
CA GLY A 241 8.13 -4.86 21.21
C GLY A 241 7.70 -4.34 22.59
N ILE A 242 8.53 -3.51 23.21
CA ILE A 242 8.28 -2.95 24.54
C ILE A 242 8.01 -1.45 24.41
N ILE A 243 6.95 -0.95 25.05
CA ILE A 243 6.65 0.49 25.05
C ILE A 243 7.67 1.21 25.93
N LEU A 244 8.45 2.11 25.33
CA LEU A 244 9.37 2.98 26.05
C LEU A 244 8.64 4.23 26.54
N THR A 245 8.05 4.96 25.58
CA THR A 245 7.39 6.25 25.82
C THR A 245 6.00 6.24 25.21
N ASN A 246 5.05 6.84 25.92
CA ASN A 246 3.73 7.17 25.42
C ASN A 246 3.35 8.57 25.91
N GLN A 247 3.63 9.58 25.08
CA GLN A 247 3.52 10.98 25.47
C GLN A 247 2.49 11.70 24.62
N LYS A 248 1.52 12.36 25.25
CA LYS A 248 0.68 13.34 24.56
C LYS A 248 1.52 14.55 24.13
N ILE A 249 1.49 14.86 22.83
CA ILE A 249 2.26 15.94 22.19
C ILE A 249 1.38 17.10 21.69
N THR A 250 0.07 17.07 21.96
CA THR A 250 -0.79 18.25 21.87
C THR A 250 -0.94 18.92 23.23
N GLY A 251 -1.21 20.23 23.21
CA GLY A 251 -1.46 21.04 24.40
C GLY A 251 -2.70 20.59 25.16
N ARG A 252 -2.81 21.06 26.41
CA ARG A 252 -3.85 20.63 27.36
C ARG A 252 -5.26 20.96 26.87
N ASN A 253 -5.42 22.05 26.13
CA ASN A 253 -6.72 22.53 25.66
C ASN A 253 -7.00 22.14 24.20
N SER A 254 -6.08 21.40 23.56
CA SER A 254 -6.30 20.91 22.21
C SER A 254 -7.57 20.04 22.15
N LYS A 255 -8.39 20.29 21.14
CA LYS A 255 -9.51 19.40 20.78
C LYS A 255 -9.00 18.07 20.22
N LYS A 256 -7.78 18.06 19.69
CA LYS A 256 -7.07 16.87 19.23
C LYS A 256 -6.30 16.25 20.38
N ASP A 257 -6.11 14.94 20.27
CA ASP A 257 -5.34 14.19 21.22
C ASP A 257 -4.37 13.34 20.41
N VAL A 258 -3.10 13.75 20.40
CA VAL A 258 -2.07 13.12 19.59
C VAL A 258 -0.93 12.70 20.49
N HIS A 259 -0.54 11.44 20.36
CA HIS A 259 0.51 10.82 21.13
C HIS A 259 1.72 10.53 20.25
N HIS A 260 2.90 10.77 20.81
CA HIS A 260 4.16 10.21 20.37
C HIS A 260 4.41 8.92 21.16
N ILE A 261 4.66 7.82 20.45
CA ILE A 261 4.90 6.52 21.07
C ILE A 261 6.22 5.96 20.55
N GLU A 262 7.07 5.51 21.46
CA GLU A 262 8.38 4.91 21.20
C GLU A 262 8.35 3.44 21.63
N ILE A 263 8.83 2.55 20.77
CA ILE A 263 8.81 1.10 20.99
C ILE A 263 10.22 0.54 20.82
N ASP A 264 10.72 -0.16 21.84
CA ASP A 264 12.00 -0.87 21.79
C ASP A 264 11.89 -2.14 20.93
N ILE A 265 12.86 -2.30 20.04
CA ILE A 265 13.02 -3.44 19.13
C ILE A 265 14.43 -4.05 19.20
N SER A 266 15.25 -3.71 20.21
CA SER A 266 16.66 -4.14 20.35
C SER A 266 16.86 -5.65 20.20
N ASN A 267 15.91 -6.45 20.68
CA ASN A 267 16.00 -7.92 20.66
C ASN A 267 15.33 -8.58 19.44
N LEU A 268 14.80 -7.79 18.51
CA LEU A 268 13.94 -8.28 17.43
C LEU A 268 14.65 -8.29 16.06
N ASN A 269 15.84 -7.71 15.92
CA ASN A 269 16.54 -7.60 14.64
C ASN A 269 15.62 -7.10 13.49
N ILE A 270 14.73 -6.18 13.83
CA ILE A 270 13.80 -5.57 12.87
C ILE A 270 14.53 -4.48 12.11
N LYS A 271 14.37 -4.47 10.79
CA LYS A 271 14.84 -3.40 9.92
C LYS A 271 13.66 -2.69 9.28
N TYR A 272 13.72 -1.37 9.25
CA TYR A 272 12.73 -0.53 8.60
C TYR A 272 13.40 0.71 8.00
N SER A 273 12.69 1.43 7.15
CA SER A 273 13.18 2.65 6.52
C SER A 273 12.13 3.76 6.59
N PRO A 274 12.55 5.04 6.58
CA PRO A 274 11.60 6.14 6.54
C PRO A 274 10.55 5.97 5.43
N GLY A 275 9.29 6.18 5.79
CA GLY A 275 8.12 5.96 4.93
C GLY A 275 7.47 4.58 5.08
N ASP A 276 8.08 3.64 5.80
CA ASP A 276 7.40 2.41 6.22
C ASP A 276 6.28 2.67 7.22
N ALA A 277 5.37 1.70 7.34
CA ALA A 277 4.34 1.70 8.35
C ALA A 277 4.55 0.57 9.37
N LEU A 278 4.24 0.86 10.62
CA LEU A 278 4.17 -0.11 11.71
C LEU A 278 2.75 -0.64 11.82
N GLY A 279 2.59 -1.95 11.65
CA GLY A 279 1.35 -2.64 11.96
C GLY A 279 1.28 -3.02 13.43
N VAL A 280 0.20 -2.61 14.10
CA VAL A 280 -0.03 -2.84 15.52
C VAL A 280 -1.25 -3.75 15.71
N TRP A 281 -1.06 -4.88 16.36
CA TRP A 281 -2.14 -5.70 16.89
C TRP A 281 -2.56 -5.15 18.26
N TYR A 282 -3.79 -4.66 18.35
CA TYR A 282 -4.36 -4.08 19.56
C TYR A 282 -5.26 -5.07 20.30
N LYS A 283 -5.61 -4.74 21.54
CA LYS A 283 -6.62 -5.45 22.33
C LYS A 283 -7.80 -4.53 22.57
N ASN A 284 -9.02 -5.07 22.55
CA ASN A 284 -10.18 -4.30 22.98
C ASN A 284 -10.12 -4.03 24.48
N ASP A 285 -10.69 -2.89 24.88
CA ASP A 285 -10.78 -2.49 26.28
C ASP A 285 -11.59 -3.51 27.10
N SER A 286 -11.05 -3.92 28.24
CA SER A 286 -11.67 -4.95 29.08
C SER A 286 -13.04 -4.53 29.61
N ASN A 287 -13.27 -3.23 29.86
CA ASN A 287 -14.57 -2.76 30.32
C ASN A 287 -15.58 -2.73 29.18
N LEU A 288 -15.17 -2.35 27.97
CA LEU A 288 -16.00 -2.46 26.77
C LEU A 288 -16.48 -3.92 26.56
N VAL A 289 -15.57 -4.90 26.66
CA VAL A 289 -15.92 -6.32 26.53
C VAL A 289 -16.93 -6.74 27.59
N LYS A 290 -16.69 -6.39 28.87
CA LYS A 290 -17.62 -6.70 29.97
C LYS A 290 -19.00 -6.09 29.75
N ASN A 291 -19.06 -4.82 29.34
CA ASN A 291 -20.31 -4.12 29.10
C ASN A 291 -21.11 -4.76 27.96
N ILE A 292 -20.44 -5.16 26.86
CA ILE A 292 -21.10 -5.88 25.75
C ILE A 292 -21.69 -7.20 26.27
N LEU A 293 -20.91 -7.99 27.00
CA LEU A 293 -21.36 -9.29 27.51
C LEU A 293 -22.54 -9.15 28.49
N GLU A 294 -22.49 -8.16 29.37
CA GLU A 294 -23.58 -7.85 30.31
C GLU A 294 -24.88 -7.47 29.59
N LEU A 295 -24.81 -6.51 28.66
CA LEU A 295 -25.98 -6.06 27.89
C LEU A 295 -26.59 -7.18 27.03
N LEU A 296 -25.78 -8.16 26.63
CA LEU A 296 -26.22 -9.31 25.85
C LEU A 296 -26.57 -10.54 26.71
N SER A 297 -26.45 -10.44 28.04
CA SER A 297 -26.69 -11.53 28.99
C SER A 297 -25.87 -12.80 28.69
N ILE A 298 -24.61 -12.62 28.28
CA ILE A 298 -23.65 -13.70 28.02
C ILE A 298 -22.72 -13.82 29.23
N ASN A 299 -22.51 -15.04 29.73
CA ASN A 299 -21.58 -15.25 30.84
C ASN A 299 -20.12 -15.13 30.35
N ILE A 300 -19.34 -14.31 31.06
CA ILE A 300 -17.93 -14.00 30.74
C ILE A 300 -17.03 -15.24 30.62
N SER A 301 -17.37 -16.34 31.32
CA SER A 301 -16.61 -17.60 31.29
C SER A 301 -17.14 -18.61 30.27
N GLU A 302 -18.15 -18.27 29.45
CA GLU A 302 -18.56 -19.14 28.35
C GLU A 302 -17.39 -19.38 27.40
N THR A 303 -17.24 -20.63 26.96
CA THR A 303 -16.17 -21.02 26.04
C THR A 303 -16.68 -21.12 24.61
N ILE A 304 -15.86 -20.70 23.66
CA ILE A 304 -16.11 -20.89 22.24
C ILE A 304 -14.88 -21.51 21.56
N THR A 305 -15.09 -22.09 20.40
CA THR A 305 -14.01 -22.61 19.56
C THR A 305 -13.70 -21.61 18.45
N ILE A 306 -12.48 -21.08 18.42
CA ILE A 306 -11.97 -20.29 17.30
C ILE A 306 -10.87 -21.10 16.61
N LYS A 307 -11.08 -21.41 15.34
CA LYS A 307 -10.25 -22.36 14.57
C LYS A 307 -10.23 -23.72 15.29
N ASN A 308 -9.23 -23.98 16.12
CA ASN A 308 -9.09 -25.22 16.90
C ASN A 308 -8.87 -24.98 18.40
N ASP A 309 -8.82 -23.72 18.84
CA ASP A 309 -8.54 -23.38 20.23
C ASP A 309 -9.85 -23.12 20.97
N VAL A 310 -9.99 -23.71 22.15
CA VAL A 310 -11.10 -23.43 23.07
C VAL A 310 -10.67 -22.31 24.00
N ILE A 311 -11.29 -21.15 23.85
CA ILE A 311 -10.99 -19.95 24.64
C ILE A 311 -12.27 -19.38 25.25
N THR A 312 -12.13 -18.50 26.24
CA THR A 312 -13.28 -17.78 26.80
C THR A 312 -13.83 -16.78 25.80
N ILE A 313 -15.13 -16.49 25.86
CA ILE A 313 -15.75 -15.43 25.06
C ILE A 313 -15.13 -14.06 25.37
N PHE A 314 -14.68 -13.84 26.61
CA PHE A 314 -13.95 -12.64 26.98
C PHE A 314 -12.64 -12.50 26.19
N ASP A 315 -11.79 -13.53 26.18
CA ASP A 315 -10.51 -13.51 25.48
C ASP A 315 -10.71 -13.41 23.95
N ALA A 316 -11.74 -14.07 23.44
CA ALA A 316 -12.17 -13.98 22.05
C ALA A 316 -12.50 -12.54 21.65
N LEU A 317 -13.42 -11.90 22.38
CA LEU A 317 -13.81 -10.52 22.11
C LEU A 317 -12.66 -9.55 22.34
N GLN A 318 -11.76 -9.83 23.28
CA GLN A 318 -10.62 -8.95 23.53
C GLN A 318 -9.57 -8.97 22.41
N ASN A 319 -9.31 -10.13 21.80
CA ASN A 319 -8.15 -10.32 20.91
C ASN A 319 -8.50 -10.66 19.45
N HIS A 320 -9.71 -11.11 19.16
CA HIS A 320 -10.04 -11.72 17.86
C HIS A 320 -11.18 -11.02 17.11
N PHE A 321 -12.00 -10.19 17.75
CA PHE A 321 -13.15 -9.54 17.11
C PHE A 321 -13.15 -8.02 17.27
N GLU A 322 -13.62 -7.32 16.24
CA GLU A 322 -13.70 -5.85 16.21
C GLU A 322 -15.00 -5.38 16.88
N LEU A 323 -14.88 -4.52 17.91
CA LEU A 323 -15.99 -4.12 18.78
C LEU A 323 -16.35 -2.64 18.73
N THR A 324 -15.55 -1.83 18.04
CA THR A 324 -15.65 -0.37 18.13
C THR A 324 -16.43 0.26 16.98
N ASN A 325 -16.46 -0.38 15.82
CA ASN A 325 -17.25 0.07 14.67
C ASN A 325 -18.53 -0.73 14.51
N ASN A 326 -19.53 -0.05 13.96
CA ASN A 326 -20.74 -0.67 13.50
C ASN A 326 -20.70 -0.80 11.97
N THR A 327 -21.41 -1.78 11.42
CA THR A 327 -21.47 -2.00 9.96
C THR A 327 -22.89 -2.27 9.50
N LYS A 328 -23.16 -2.02 8.22
CA LYS A 328 -24.48 -2.31 7.61
C LYS A 328 -24.88 -3.77 7.84
N ASN A 329 -23.93 -4.71 7.73
CA ASN A 329 -24.17 -6.14 7.94
C ASN A 329 -24.47 -6.47 9.40
N ILE A 330 -23.71 -5.90 10.34
CA ILE A 330 -23.97 -6.04 11.78
C ILE A 330 -25.38 -5.56 12.13
N ILE A 331 -25.78 -4.37 11.67
CA ILE A 331 -27.09 -3.78 11.97
C ILE A 331 -28.21 -4.65 11.40
N LYS A 332 -28.08 -5.10 10.14
CA LYS A 332 -29.06 -6.01 9.51
C LYS A 332 -29.22 -7.32 10.29
N SER A 333 -28.11 -7.96 10.65
CA SER A 333 -28.13 -9.21 11.44
C SER A 333 -28.72 -8.99 12.83
N TYR A 334 -28.34 -7.91 13.52
CA TYR A 334 -28.85 -7.57 14.85
C TYR A 334 -30.35 -7.23 14.82
N ALA A 335 -30.82 -6.51 13.81
CA ALA A 335 -32.24 -6.21 13.60
C ALA A 335 -33.07 -7.50 13.41
N ASN A 336 -32.51 -8.48 12.69
CA ASN A 336 -33.15 -9.78 12.50
C ASN A 336 -33.26 -10.58 13.80
N PHE A 337 -32.20 -10.60 14.62
CA PHE A 337 -32.23 -11.28 15.92
C PHE A 337 -33.14 -10.58 16.93
N SER A 338 -33.06 -9.26 17.05
CA SER A 338 -33.83 -8.47 18.03
C SER A 338 -35.31 -8.35 17.66
N LYS A 339 -35.66 -8.48 16.38
CA LYS A 339 -36.98 -8.15 15.80
C LYS A 339 -37.45 -6.73 16.14
N ASN A 340 -36.53 -5.83 16.51
CA ASN A 340 -36.83 -4.47 16.94
C ASN A 340 -37.39 -3.65 15.76
N LYS A 341 -38.53 -2.98 15.97
CA LYS A 341 -39.21 -2.22 14.91
C LYS A 341 -38.37 -1.05 14.39
N PHE A 342 -37.74 -0.28 15.28
CA PHE A 342 -36.90 0.86 14.91
C PHE A 342 -35.71 0.43 14.05
N LEU A 343 -35.01 -0.65 14.43
CA LEU A 343 -33.92 -1.17 13.61
C LEU A 343 -34.41 -1.73 12.26
N LYS A 344 -35.61 -2.33 12.21
CA LYS A 344 -36.24 -2.76 10.96
C LYS A 344 -36.56 -1.59 10.03
N ASP A 345 -37.05 -0.49 10.58
CA ASP A 345 -37.33 0.72 9.82
C ASP A 345 -36.02 1.31 9.27
N ILE A 346 -34.95 1.36 10.09
CA ILE A 346 -33.61 1.80 9.64
C ILE A 346 -33.08 0.95 8.48
N ILE A 347 -33.13 -0.38 8.57
CA ILE A 347 -32.57 -1.25 7.51
C ILE A 347 -33.40 -1.24 6.22
N SER A 348 -34.63 -0.70 6.25
CA SER A 348 -35.50 -0.59 5.08
C SER A 348 -35.13 0.57 4.16
N ASN A 349 -34.34 1.53 4.66
CA ASN A 349 -33.85 2.68 3.90
C ASN A 349 -32.32 2.75 3.95
N ASP A 350 -31.67 2.64 2.79
CA ASP A 350 -30.20 2.62 2.71
C ASP A 350 -29.54 3.92 3.23
N SER A 351 -30.18 5.08 3.06
CA SER A 351 -29.66 6.35 3.58
C SER A 351 -29.72 6.40 5.11
N ASP A 352 -30.80 5.91 5.71
CA ASP A 352 -30.95 5.87 7.16
C ASP A 352 -29.99 4.86 7.77
N LEU A 353 -29.84 3.69 7.14
CA LEU A 353 -28.88 2.66 7.52
C LEU A 353 -27.44 3.19 7.48
N GLU A 354 -27.09 3.93 6.42
CA GLU A 354 -25.76 4.54 6.30
C GLU A 354 -25.50 5.58 7.38
N ASN A 355 -26.46 6.48 7.61
CA ASN A 355 -26.37 7.49 8.64
C ASN A 355 -26.23 6.86 10.05
N TYR A 356 -27.01 5.80 10.33
CA TYR A 356 -26.94 5.06 11.59
C TYR A 356 -25.60 4.33 11.75
N THR A 357 -25.07 3.74 10.67
CA THR A 357 -23.76 3.06 10.68
C THR A 357 -22.62 4.03 11.05
N ILE A 358 -22.63 5.23 10.48
CA ILE A 358 -21.57 6.24 10.70
C ILE A 358 -21.63 6.81 12.13
N ASN A 359 -22.85 7.01 12.66
CA ASN A 359 -23.05 7.78 13.88
C ASN A 359 -23.29 6.93 15.13
N THR A 360 -23.57 5.64 15.00
CA THR A 360 -23.90 4.76 16.15
C THR A 360 -22.88 3.63 16.30
N PRO A 361 -21.93 3.74 17.25
CA PRO A 361 -21.03 2.64 17.61
C PRO A 361 -21.78 1.37 18.01
N LEU A 362 -21.16 0.21 17.81
CA LEU A 362 -21.75 -1.10 18.09
C LEU A 362 -22.34 -1.18 19.51
N ILE A 363 -21.54 -0.84 20.52
CA ILE A 363 -21.97 -0.86 21.93
C ILE A 363 -23.16 0.07 22.19
N LYS A 364 -23.26 1.21 21.49
CA LYS A 364 -24.41 2.12 21.64
C LYS A 364 -25.69 1.46 21.10
N MET A 365 -25.61 0.82 19.94
CA MET A 365 -26.75 0.08 19.38
C MET A 365 -27.20 -1.05 20.33
N ILE A 366 -26.25 -1.82 20.89
CA ILE A 366 -26.54 -2.89 21.85
C ILE A 366 -27.19 -2.32 23.11
N HIS A 367 -26.69 -1.20 23.63
CA HIS A 367 -27.24 -0.52 24.80
C HIS A 367 -28.67 -0.01 24.54
N ASP A 368 -28.94 0.60 23.38
CA ASP A 368 -30.26 1.15 23.05
C ASP A 368 -31.29 0.06 22.76
N HIS A 369 -30.83 -1.10 22.30
CA HIS A 369 -31.67 -2.23 21.95
C HIS A 369 -31.11 -3.53 22.54
N PRO A 370 -31.12 -3.71 23.88
CA PRO A 370 -30.56 -4.90 24.52
C PRO A 370 -31.27 -6.17 24.07
N LEU A 371 -30.51 -7.25 23.92
CA LEU A 371 -30.99 -8.53 23.42
C LEU A 371 -30.17 -9.66 24.03
N LYS A 372 -30.82 -10.74 24.45
CA LYS A 372 -30.11 -11.97 24.80
C LYS A 372 -29.61 -12.68 23.54
N LEU A 373 -28.29 -12.86 23.43
CA LEU A 373 -27.65 -13.63 22.37
C LEU A 373 -26.87 -14.81 22.95
N SER A 374 -26.66 -15.87 22.16
CA SER A 374 -25.64 -16.85 22.49
C SER A 374 -24.25 -16.34 22.09
N SER A 375 -23.19 -16.85 22.73
CA SER A 375 -21.81 -16.57 22.35
C SER A 375 -21.54 -16.81 20.86
N GLN A 376 -22.11 -17.87 20.28
CA GLN A 376 -21.98 -18.19 18.84
C GLN A 376 -22.68 -17.16 17.93
N GLN A 377 -23.85 -16.65 18.33
CA GLN A 377 -24.56 -15.62 17.57
C GLN A 377 -23.80 -14.30 17.61
N LEU A 378 -23.21 -13.93 18.75
CA LEU A 378 -22.40 -12.73 18.87
C LEU A 378 -21.18 -12.80 17.95
N ILE A 379 -20.37 -13.85 18.03
CA ILE A 379 -19.17 -13.94 17.18
C ILE A 379 -19.50 -14.03 15.69
N GLY A 380 -20.61 -14.68 15.31
CA GLY A 380 -21.05 -14.76 13.91
C GLY A 380 -21.55 -13.42 13.35
N LEU A 381 -21.85 -12.45 14.23
CA LEU A 381 -22.21 -11.08 13.87
C LEU A 381 -20.96 -10.19 13.74
N LEU A 382 -19.94 -10.43 14.56
CA LEU A 382 -18.74 -9.60 14.62
C LEU A 382 -17.77 -9.88 13.49
N ARG A 383 -16.97 -8.87 13.16
CA ARG A 383 -15.87 -9.01 12.21
C ARG A 383 -14.58 -9.41 12.93
N PRO A 384 -13.65 -10.10 12.27
CA PRO A 384 -12.33 -10.35 12.82
C PRO A 384 -11.59 -9.04 13.11
N LEU A 385 -10.81 -9.06 14.19
CA LEU A 385 -9.91 -7.96 14.53
C LEU A 385 -8.82 -7.85 13.48
N THR A 386 -8.52 -6.61 13.06
CA THR A 386 -7.44 -6.32 12.12
C THR A 386 -6.39 -5.41 12.76
N PRO A 387 -5.10 -5.56 12.44
CA PRO A 387 -4.08 -4.67 12.97
C PRO A 387 -4.23 -3.29 12.35
N ARG A 388 -3.81 -2.25 13.07
CA ARG A 388 -3.80 -0.87 12.55
C ARG A 388 -2.41 -0.49 12.10
N LEU A 389 -2.31 0.07 10.90
CA LEU A 389 -1.06 0.62 10.37
C LEU A 389 -0.90 2.07 10.80
N TYR A 390 0.33 2.44 11.18
CA TYR A 390 0.76 3.79 11.50
C TYR A 390 2.04 4.10 10.74
N SER A 391 2.12 5.23 10.04
CA SER A 391 3.39 5.62 9.42
C SER A 391 4.44 5.90 10.47
N ILE A 392 5.61 5.29 10.28
CA ILE A 392 6.72 5.38 11.22
C ILE A 392 7.25 6.82 11.22
N SER A 393 7.39 7.40 12.41
CA SER A 393 7.85 8.77 12.64
C SER A 393 9.29 8.89 13.10
N SER A 394 10.09 7.84 12.93
CA SER A 394 11.54 7.85 13.14
C SER A 394 12.32 7.33 11.93
N SER A 395 13.58 7.74 11.81
CA SER A 395 14.58 7.03 11.00
C SER A 395 15.33 6.02 11.87
N GLN A 396 15.51 4.81 11.35
CA GLN A 396 16.29 3.79 12.07
C GLN A 396 17.76 4.20 12.23
N GLU A 397 18.31 4.98 11.30
CA GLU A 397 19.70 5.43 11.37
C GLU A 397 19.93 6.53 12.43
N GLU A 398 18.86 7.15 12.94
CA GLU A 398 18.93 8.16 14.01
C GLU A 398 18.74 7.52 15.41
N ILE A 399 17.85 6.55 15.53
CA ILE A 399 17.45 5.98 16.84
C ILE A 399 17.72 4.48 17.00
N ASP A 400 18.38 3.85 16.04
CA ASP A 400 18.85 2.46 16.02
C ASP A 400 17.76 1.39 16.28
N ASN A 401 17.47 1.16 17.56
CA ASN A 401 16.67 0.04 18.05
C ASN A 401 15.31 0.48 18.60
N GLU A 402 14.82 1.63 18.18
CA GLU A 402 13.47 2.08 18.49
C GLU A 402 12.60 2.14 17.23
N ILE A 403 11.28 2.16 17.40
CA ILE A 403 10.35 2.56 16.35
C ILE A 403 9.41 3.60 16.95
N HIS A 404 9.31 4.76 16.31
CA HIS A 404 8.41 5.82 16.75
C HIS A 404 7.17 5.87 15.88
N ILE A 405 6.02 6.11 16.48
CA ILE A 405 4.76 6.38 15.76
C ILE A 405 4.07 7.62 16.33
N THR A 406 3.29 8.30 15.48
CA THR A 406 2.46 9.45 15.87
C THR A 406 0.98 9.10 15.74
N VAL A 407 0.27 9.02 16.86
CA VAL A 407 -1.07 8.44 16.96
C VAL A 407 -2.09 9.49 17.34
N GLY A 408 -3.05 9.77 16.46
CA GLY A 408 -4.22 10.57 16.78
C GLY A 408 -5.32 9.72 17.41
N VAL A 409 -5.78 10.07 18.60
CA VAL A 409 -6.85 9.34 19.31
C VAL A 409 -8.18 9.59 18.62
N VAL A 410 -8.78 8.52 18.09
CA VAL A 410 -10.14 8.56 17.56
C VAL A 410 -11.11 8.51 18.73
N LYS A 411 -11.90 9.58 18.89
CA LYS A 411 -12.93 9.69 19.92
C LYS A 411 -14.22 10.29 19.35
N LYS A 412 -15.36 9.74 19.77
CA LYS A 412 -16.71 10.28 19.49
C LYS A 412 -17.44 10.54 20.81
N LEU A 413 -18.05 11.72 20.95
CA LEU A 413 -18.93 12.04 22.07
C LEU A 413 -20.38 11.88 21.59
N ILE A 414 -21.10 10.89 22.12
CA ILE A 414 -22.48 10.59 21.74
C ILE A 414 -23.30 10.45 23.02
N SER A 415 -24.35 11.27 23.16
CA SER A 415 -25.24 11.28 24.33
C SER A 415 -24.46 11.35 25.66
N GLY A 416 -23.44 12.20 25.74
CA GLY A 416 -22.59 12.39 26.93
C GLY A 416 -21.53 11.29 27.16
N HIS A 417 -21.50 10.24 26.36
CA HIS A 417 -20.55 9.13 26.49
C HIS A 417 -19.42 9.24 25.47
N VAL A 418 -18.20 8.91 25.90
CA VAL A 418 -17.00 8.90 25.04
C VAL A 418 -16.77 7.50 24.50
N TYR A 419 -16.71 7.39 23.18
CA TYR A 419 -16.39 6.15 22.46
C TYR A 419 -15.05 6.31 21.78
N LEU A 420 -14.13 5.39 22.05
CA LEU A 420 -12.77 5.40 21.50
C LEU A 420 -12.66 4.42 20.33
N GLY A 421 -11.82 4.73 19.35
CA GLY A 421 -11.41 3.77 18.34
C GLY A 421 -10.53 2.67 18.95
N GLY A 422 -10.67 1.42 18.51
CA GLY A 422 -10.00 0.27 19.12
C GLY A 422 -8.49 0.43 19.26
N ALA A 423 -7.77 0.58 18.14
CA ALA A 423 -6.31 0.69 18.16
C ALA A 423 -5.79 1.96 18.84
N SER A 424 -6.37 3.12 18.50
CA SER A 424 -5.92 4.39 19.09
C SER A 424 -6.27 4.52 20.57
N GLY A 425 -7.38 3.93 21.00
CA GLY A 425 -7.78 3.84 22.41
C GLY A 425 -6.84 2.93 23.18
N TYR A 426 -6.54 1.74 22.64
CA TYR A 426 -5.54 0.82 23.21
C TYR A 426 -4.18 1.50 23.40
N LEU A 427 -3.68 2.14 22.33
CA LEU A 427 -2.38 2.82 22.34
C LEU A 427 -2.33 4.03 23.29
N SER A 428 -3.43 4.76 23.49
CA SER A 428 -3.42 6.00 24.29
C SER A 428 -3.87 5.81 25.75
N GLN A 429 -4.76 4.86 26.02
CA GLN A 429 -5.39 4.69 27.34
C GLN A 429 -4.96 3.43 28.06
N SER A 430 -4.63 2.36 27.33
CA SER A 430 -4.33 1.05 27.93
C SER A 430 -2.85 0.82 28.15
N LEU A 431 -2.00 1.23 27.19
CA LEU A 431 -0.57 0.98 27.23
C LEU A 431 0.20 1.98 28.08
N LYS A 432 1.06 1.44 28.94
CA LYS A 432 2.04 2.15 29.77
C LYS A 432 3.46 1.80 29.33
N SER A 433 4.43 2.52 29.87
CA SER A 433 5.84 2.14 29.76
C SER A 433 6.03 0.71 30.28
N ASP A 434 6.94 -0.04 29.65
CA ASP A 434 7.25 -1.45 29.87
C ASP A 434 6.17 -2.46 29.42
N ASP A 435 5.02 -2.02 28.92
CA ASP A 435 4.02 -2.94 28.36
C ASP A 435 4.49 -3.54 27.02
N ILE A 436 4.08 -4.78 26.77
CA ILE A 436 4.38 -5.51 25.52
C ILE A 436 3.33 -5.22 24.45
N ILE A 437 3.80 -4.95 23.23
CA ILE A 437 2.95 -4.71 22.05
C ILE A 437 3.33 -5.60 20.88
N LYS A 438 2.31 -6.17 20.21
CA LYS A 438 2.49 -7.01 19.02
C LYS A 438 2.57 -6.15 17.76
N ILE A 439 3.71 -6.21 17.07
CA ILE A 439 4.03 -5.33 15.94
C ILE A 439 4.59 -6.07 14.72
N PHE A 440 4.49 -5.45 13.55
CA PHE A 440 5.21 -5.88 12.34
C PHE A 440 5.48 -4.70 11.41
N ILE A 441 6.51 -4.79 10.57
CA ILE A 441 6.79 -3.77 9.55
C ILE A 441 6.00 -4.05 8.28
N GLN A 442 5.30 -3.03 7.80
CA GLN A 442 4.73 -2.99 6.46
C GLN A 442 5.59 -2.07 5.59
N THR A 443 6.34 -2.67 4.68
CA THR A 443 7.22 -1.93 3.77
C THR A 443 6.42 -1.10 2.77
N ASN A 444 6.87 0.12 2.51
CA ASN A 444 6.28 1.01 1.50
C ASN A 444 7.34 1.60 0.54
N ASP A 445 7.68 0.83 -0.49
CA ASP A 445 8.72 1.21 -1.47
C ASP A 445 8.35 2.43 -2.32
N ASN A 446 7.05 2.75 -2.39
CA ASN A 446 6.53 3.87 -3.17
C ASN A 446 6.64 5.22 -2.42
N PHE A 447 6.88 5.20 -1.11
CA PHE A 447 6.96 6.40 -0.26
C PHE A 447 8.33 6.57 0.40
N ARG A 448 9.38 6.66 -0.43
CA ARG A 448 10.78 6.81 0.01
C ARG A 448 11.36 8.18 -0.30
N LEU A 449 12.35 8.59 0.47
CA LEU A 449 13.27 9.67 0.12
C LEU A 449 13.95 9.42 -1.24
N PRO A 450 14.39 10.48 -1.95
CA PRO A 450 15.14 10.32 -3.18
C PRO A 450 16.49 9.63 -2.92
N ILE A 451 16.93 8.78 -3.86
CA ILE A 451 18.27 8.16 -3.80
C ILE A 451 19.36 9.24 -3.87
N ASN A 452 19.16 10.25 -4.71
CA ASN A 452 20.03 11.42 -4.75
C ASN A 452 19.69 12.37 -3.60
N LYS A 453 20.57 12.44 -2.61
CA LYS A 453 20.45 13.30 -1.42
C LYS A 453 20.34 14.80 -1.74
N ASN A 454 20.76 15.23 -2.93
CA ASN A 454 20.66 16.63 -3.37
C ASN A 454 19.30 16.98 -3.99
N THR A 455 18.45 15.98 -4.27
CA THR A 455 17.11 16.24 -4.82
C THR A 455 16.26 17.01 -3.81
N PRO A 456 15.69 18.18 -4.21
CA PRO A 456 14.77 18.92 -3.37
C PRO A 456 13.51 18.12 -3.04
N ILE A 457 12.96 18.30 -1.83
CA ILE A 457 11.69 17.67 -1.46
C ILE A 457 10.70 18.67 -0.89
N ILE A 458 9.43 18.50 -1.27
CA ILE A 458 8.30 19.26 -0.74
C ILE A 458 7.41 18.29 0.03
N MET A 459 7.26 18.51 1.33
CA MET A 459 6.52 17.66 2.26
C MET A 459 5.25 18.37 2.69
N ILE A 460 4.08 17.80 2.39
CA ILE A 460 2.77 18.43 2.63
C ILE A 460 1.96 17.54 3.57
N SER A 461 1.67 18.04 4.77
CA SER A 461 0.97 17.28 5.81
C SER A 461 -0.09 18.07 6.56
N SER A 462 -1.03 17.34 7.15
CA SER A 462 -1.88 17.88 8.21
C SER A 462 -2.04 16.90 9.36
N GLY A 463 -2.05 17.42 10.59
CA GLY A 463 -2.15 16.61 11.81
C GLY A 463 -1.11 15.49 11.88
N THR A 464 -1.55 14.26 12.11
CA THR A 464 -0.67 13.08 12.23
C THR A 464 0.06 12.73 10.93
N GLY A 465 -0.33 13.30 9.78
CA GLY A 465 0.40 13.14 8.52
C GLY A 465 1.82 13.72 8.54
N ILE A 466 2.21 14.42 9.60
CA ILE A 466 3.59 14.87 9.80
C ILE A 466 4.55 13.72 10.14
N ALA A 467 4.03 12.57 10.57
CA ALA A 467 4.78 11.42 11.04
C ALA A 467 5.94 11.00 10.11
N PRO A 468 5.70 10.62 8.84
CA PRO A 468 6.81 10.20 7.98
C PRO A 468 7.79 11.33 7.65
N PHE A 469 7.36 12.59 7.73
CA PHE A 469 8.24 13.74 7.46
C PHE A 469 9.21 14.01 8.61
N ARG A 470 8.84 13.67 9.85
CA ARG A 470 9.80 13.62 10.96
C ARG A 470 10.90 12.59 10.68
N ALA A 471 10.51 11.38 10.27
CA ALA A 471 11.45 10.33 9.89
C ALA A 471 12.36 10.75 8.71
N PHE A 472 11.79 11.47 7.73
CA PHE A 472 12.56 11.98 6.60
C PHE A 472 13.61 13.00 7.02
N MET A 473 13.29 13.93 7.92
CA MET A 473 14.27 14.90 8.41
C MET A 473 15.36 14.25 9.25
N GLN A 474 15.01 13.30 10.12
CA GLN A 474 16.03 12.53 10.86
C GLN A 474 16.99 11.84 9.90
N GLN A 475 16.46 11.14 8.88
CA GLN A 475 17.29 10.49 7.88
C GLN A 475 18.17 11.47 7.12
N ARG A 476 17.64 12.62 6.67
CA ARG A 476 18.39 13.62 5.92
C ARG A 476 19.46 14.32 6.75
N ASP A 477 19.21 14.56 8.03
CA ASP A 477 20.19 15.10 8.98
C ASP A 477 21.34 14.10 9.16
N ASN A 478 21.03 12.83 9.45
CA ASN A 478 22.04 11.77 9.59
C ASN A 478 22.83 11.54 8.29
N ASP A 479 22.16 11.61 7.14
CA ASP A 479 22.76 11.47 5.82
C ASP A 479 23.62 12.66 5.38
N ASN A 480 23.61 13.77 6.14
CA ASN A 480 24.17 15.07 5.75
C ASN A 480 23.72 15.50 4.35
N ALA A 481 22.41 15.40 4.08
CA ALA A 481 21.85 15.66 2.75
C ALA A 481 21.73 17.16 2.45
N ASP A 482 22.39 17.64 1.39
CA ASP A 482 22.41 19.06 1.01
C ASP A 482 21.17 19.54 0.23
N GLY A 483 20.31 18.63 -0.24
CA GLY A 483 19.14 19.03 -1.01
C GLY A 483 18.13 19.82 -0.18
N LYS A 484 17.43 20.78 -0.82
CA LYS A 484 16.46 21.67 -0.17
C LYS A 484 15.27 20.88 0.40
N ASN A 485 14.76 21.30 1.56
CA ASN A 485 13.60 20.68 2.22
C ASN A 485 12.54 21.73 2.53
N TRP A 486 11.32 21.50 2.06
CA TRP A 486 10.18 22.38 2.33
C TRP A 486 9.08 21.62 3.05
N LEU A 487 8.68 22.10 4.23
CA LEU A 487 7.55 21.55 4.98
C LEU A 487 6.32 22.47 4.93
N PHE A 488 5.19 21.95 4.46
CA PHE A 488 3.86 22.49 4.68
C PHE A 488 3.17 21.66 5.77
N PHE A 489 2.76 22.30 6.86
CA PHE A 489 2.08 21.64 7.97
C PHE A 489 0.81 22.38 8.38
N GLY A 490 -0.29 21.65 8.53
CA GLY A 490 -1.57 22.20 8.98
C GLY A 490 -2.15 21.53 10.22
N ASN A 491 -2.64 22.33 11.18
CA ASN A 491 -3.39 21.85 12.34
C ASN A 491 -4.39 22.92 12.85
N PRO A 492 -5.22 22.67 13.88
CA PRO A 492 -6.16 23.66 14.38
C PRO A 492 -5.48 24.93 14.93
N ASN A 493 -4.60 24.79 15.92
CA ASN A 493 -4.06 25.93 16.65
C ASN A 493 -2.52 25.90 16.77
N PHE A 494 -1.87 27.05 16.67
CA PHE A 494 -0.40 27.14 16.81
C PHE A 494 0.08 26.67 18.19
N THR A 495 -0.53 27.15 19.27
CA THR A 495 -0.05 26.90 20.64
C THR A 495 -0.40 25.52 21.19
N GLU A 496 -1.46 24.89 20.66
CA GLU A 496 -1.99 23.63 21.18
C GLU A 496 -1.68 22.44 20.26
N ASP A 497 -1.41 22.68 18.97
CA ASP A 497 -1.38 21.62 17.97
C ASP A 497 -0.10 21.59 17.12
N PHE A 498 0.94 22.36 17.45
CA PHE A 498 2.21 22.32 16.72
C PHE A 498 3.06 21.11 17.12
N LEU A 499 2.76 19.97 16.49
CA LEU A 499 3.45 18.70 16.73
C LEU A 499 4.95 18.81 16.45
N TYR A 500 5.77 18.37 17.41
CA TYR A 500 7.24 18.35 17.33
C TYR A 500 7.89 19.74 17.08
N GLN A 501 7.26 20.82 17.55
CA GLN A 501 7.71 22.20 17.33
C GLN A 501 9.22 22.42 17.53
N VAL A 502 9.76 21.93 18.64
CA VAL A 502 11.19 22.13 19.00
C VAL A 502 12.12 21.45 18.00
N GLU A 503 11.77 20.26 17.51
CA GLU A 503 12.55 19.54 16.50
C GLU A 503 12.57 20.32 15.18
N TRP A 504 11.42 20.84 14.74
CA TRP A 504 11.35 21.64 13.52
C TRP A 504 12.16 22.93 13.61
N GLN A 505 12.12 23.61 14.76
CA GLN A 505 12.94 24.80 15.02
C GLN A 505 14.43 24.48 14.96
N LYS A 506 14.85 23.30 15.48
CA LYS A 506 16.23 22.83 15.38
C LYS A 506 16.64 22.62 13.91
N TYR A 507 15.81 21.98 13.10
CA TYR A 507 16.11 21.77 11.68
C TYR A 507 16.17 23.07 10.86
N ILE A 508 15.30 24.05 11.16
CA ILE A 508 15.36 25.38 10.55
C ILE A 508 16.66 26.08 10.94
N LYS A 509 17.03 26.08 12.23
CA LYS A 509 18.27 26.71 12.71
C LYS A 509 19.52 26.08 12.12
N LYS A 510 19.50 24.77 11.88
CA LYS A 510 20.57 24.03 11.18
C LYS A 510 20.63 24.32 9.68
N GLY A 511 19.60 24.93 9.09
CA GLY A 511 19.46 25.11 7.65
C GLY A 511 19.01 23.86 6.89
N LEU A 512 18.68 22.76 7.59
CA LEU A 512 18.18 21.54 6.96
C LEU A 512 16.80 21.77 6.35
N ILE A 513 15.89 22.43 7.08
CA ILE A 513 14.64 22.92 6.50
C ILE A 513 14.90 24.29 5.87
N THR A 514 14.77 24.34 4.55
CA THR A 514 14.90 25.55 3.75
C THR A 514 13.69 26.46 3.97
N ASN A 515 12.49 25.90 3.83
CA ASN A 515 11.23 26.64 3.96
C ASN A 515 10.22 25.87 4.84
N MET A 516 9.43 26.59 5.63
CA MET A 516 8.34 26.02 6.40
C MET A 516 7.11 26.93 6.36
N ASN A 517 5.97 26.40 5.91
CA ASN A 517 4.70 27.11 5.89
C ASN A 517 3.68 26.40 6.77
N LEU A 518 3.08 27.18 7.67
CA LEU A 518 2.18 26.69 8.71
C LEU A 518 0.76 27.18 8.45
N ALA A 519 -0.21 26.28 8.60
CA ALA A 519 -1.63 26.55 8.39
C ALA A 519 -2.43 26.23 9.66
N TRP A 520 -2.99 27.26 10.28
CA TRP A 520 -3.77 27.14 11.52
C TRP A 520 -5.25 27.39 11.22
N SER A 521 -6.07 26.36 11.32
CA SER A 521 -7.48 26.46 10.91
C SER A 521 -8.40 27.13 11.93
N GLN A 522 -7.93 27.39 13.16
CA GLN A 522 -8.74 27.91 14.27
C GLN A 522 -8.14 29.13 14.99
N ASP A 523 -6.98 29.64 14.58
CA ASP A 523 -6.35 30.81 15.21
C ASP A 523 -6.97 32.15 14.75
N GLN A 524 -7.78 32.12 13.70
CA GLN A 524 -8.47 33.28 13.16
C GLN A 524 -9.86 32.91 12.60
N LYS A 525 -10.68 33.94 12.30
CA LYS A 525 -12.07 33.76 11.82
C LYS A 525 -12.15 32.97 10.51
N ASN A 526 -11.24 33.25 9.57
CA ASN A 526 -11.18 32.56 8.28
C ASN A 526 -10.26 31.34 8.40
N LYS A 527 -10.75 30.14 8.05
CA LYS A 527 -9.93 28.93 8.15
C LYS A 527 -8.82 28.97 7.11
N ILE A 528 -7.57 28.78 7.55
CA ILE A 528 -6.40 28.64 6.69
C ILE A 528 -5.96 27.18 6.72
N TYR A 529 -5.85 26.56 5.55
CA TYR A 529 -5.39 25.20 5.36
C TYR A 529 -4.12 25.15 4.51
N VAL A 530 -3.53 23.95 4.38
CA VAL A 530 -2.26 23.77 3.66
C VAL A 530 -2.38 24.11 2.17
N GLN A 531 -3.51 23.83 1.54
CA GLN A 531 -3.76 24.20 0.14
C GLN A 531 -3.76 25.71 -0.09
N ASP A 532 -4.12 26.50 0.93
CA ASP A 532 -4.08 27.96 0.84
C ASP A 532 -2.63 28.44 0.87
N ARG A 533 -1.82 27.89 1.79
CA ARG A 533 -0.37 28.13 1.84
C ARG A 533 0.35 27.70 0.56
N ILE A 534 -0.08 26.59 -0.04
CA ILE A 534 0.47 26.13 -1.33
C ILE A 534 0.19 27.17 -2.43
N ARG A 535 -1.05 27.69 -2.53
CA ARG A 535 -1.39 28.72 -3.52
C ARG A 535 -0.63 30.03 -3.29
N GLU A 536 -0.46 30.45 -2.04
CA GLU A 536 0.33 31.63 -1.68
C GLU A 536 1.79 31.53 -2.17
N ASN A 537 2.35 30.32 -2.22
CA ASN A 537 3.74 30.06 -2.60
C ASN A 537 3.87 29.45 -4.03
N SER A 538 2.87 29.67 -4.88
CA SER A 538 2.74 29.04 -6.21
C SER A 538 4.02 29.12 -7.07
N GLN A 539 4.61 30.31 -7.20
CA GLN A 539 5.78 30.52 -8.07
C GLN A 539 7.02 29.75 -7.60
N GLU A 540 7.29 29.74 -6.30
CA GLU A 540 8.46 29.06 -5.76
C GLU A 540 8.26 27.53 -5.76
N ILE A 541 7.05 27.04 -5.50
CA ILE A 541 6.72 25.62 -5.67
C ILE A 541 6.94 25.20 -7.13
N TRP A 542 6.49 26.01 -8.09
CA TRP A 542 6.71 25.73 -9.51
C TRP A 542 8.20 25.67 -9.84
N SER A 543 9.01 26.61 -9.37
CA SER A 543 10.47 26.60 -9.54
C SER A 543 11.10 25.31 -8.99
N TRP A 544 10.69 24.84 -7.81
CA TRP A 544 11.19 23.57 -7.26
C TRP A 544 10.74 22.37 -8.09
N ILE A 545 9.52 22.39 -8.65
CA ILE A 545 9.06 21.36 -9.60
C ILE A 545 9.94 21.35 -10.85
N GLU A 546 10.34 22.50 -11.38
CA GLU A 546 11.27 22.58 -12.51
C GLU A 546 12.68 22.08 -12.15
N GLU A 547 13.15 22.36 -10.93
CA GLU A 547 14.43 21.85 -10.39
C GLU A 547 14.46 20.33 -10.14
N GLY A 548 13.35 19.62 -10.37
CA GLY A 548 13.30 18.17 -10.20
C GLY A 548 12.82 17.71 -8.82
N ALA A 549 12.20 18.58 -8.02
CA ALA A 549 11.74 18.23 -6.68
C ALA A 549 10.81 17.00 -6.66
N GLN A 550 10.87 16.26 -5.56
CA GLN A 550 9.87 15.22 -5.22
C GLN A 550 8.88 15.77 -4.19
N ILE A 551 7.59 15.65 -4.50
CA ILE A 551 6.48 16.11 -3.68
C ILE A 551 5.89 14.91 -2.94
N TYR A 552 5.67 15.07 -1.64
CA TYR A 552 5.09 14.09 -0.76
C TYR A 552 3.86 14.66 -0.07
N VAL A 553 2.76 13.90 -0.05
CA VAL A 553 1.53 14.29 0.64
C VAL A 553 1.15 13.20 1.64
N CYS A 554 0.94 13.58 2.90
CA CYS A 554 0.55 12.65 3.94
C CYS A 554 -0.54 13.22 4.86
N GLY A 555 -1.58 12.42 5.15
CA GLY A 555 -2.70 12.81 6.00
C GLY A 555 -4.06 12.33 5.49
N ASN A 556 -5.12 13.09 5.75
CA ASN A 556 -6.49 12.68 5.44
C ASN A 556 -6.75 12.55 3.92
N ALA A 557 -7.11 11.35 3.48
CA ALA A 557 -7.37 11.04 2.07
C ALA A 557 -8.62 11.74 1.51
N SER A 558 -9.72 11.74 2.27
CA SER A 558 -11.02 12.18 1.77
C SER A 558 -11.13 13.68 1.50
N LYS A 559 -10.39 14.52 2.25
CA LYS A 559 -10.46 16.00 2.14
C LYS A 559 -9.12 16.61 1.76
N MET A 560 -8.14 16.54 2.67
CA MET A 560 -6.88 17.27 2.53
C MET A 560 -6.13 16.88 1.24
N ALA A 561 -6.01 15.58 0.95
CA ALA A 561 -5.28 15.14 -0.23
C ALA A 561 -5.93 15.60 -1.55
N LYS A 562 -7.28 15.62 -1.61
CA LYS A 562 -8.03 16.11 -2.79
C LYS A 562 -7.83 17.62 -2.98
N ASP A 563 -7.87 18.40 -1.90
CA ASP A 563 -7.66 19.85 -1.94
C ASP A 563 -6.23 20.24 -2.31
N VAL A 564 -5.23 19.47 -1.84
CA VAL A 564 -3.82 19.64 -2.21
C VAL A 564 -3.59 19.29 -3.68
N GLU A 565 -4.14 18.18 -4.17
CA GLU A 565 -4.06 17.84 -5.60
C GLU A 565 -4.67 18.95 -6.47
N LYS A 566 -5.82 19.49 -6.08
CA LYS A 566 -6.42 20.64 -6.76
C LYS A 566 -5.49 21.86 -6.76
N ALA A 567 -4.92 22.22 -5.61
CA ALA A 567 -3.97 23.33 -5.53
C ALA A 567 -2.73 23.11 -6.42
N LEU A 568 -2.19 21.89 -6.49
CA LEU A 568 -1.06 21.58 -7.39
C LEU A 568 -1.45 21.69 -8.86
N LEU A 569 -2.65 21.22 -9.23
CA LEU A 569 -3.18 21.40 -10.59
C LEU A 569 -3.37 22.88 -10.94
N ASP A 570 -3.86 23.69 -9.98
CA ASP A 570 -3.98 25.14 -10.15
C ASP A 570 -2.59 25.76 -10.44
N ILE A 571 -1.55 25.38 -9.69
CA ILE A 571 -0.17 25.86 -9.88
C ILE A 571 0.36 25.45 -11.26
N ILE A 572 0.20 24.17 -11.64
CA ILE A 572 0.67 23.65 -12.94
C ILE A 572 -0.03 24.40 -14.08
N SER A 573 -1.35 24.53 -14.02
CA SER A 573 -2.14 25.20 -15.05
C SER A 573 -1.72 26.66 -15.25
N HIS A 574 -1.55 27.41 -14.16
CA HIS A 574 -1.19 28.83 -14.24
C HIS A 574 0.25 29.05 -14.71
N ASN A 575 1.23 28.31 -14.18
CA ASN A 575 2.65 28.56 -14.46
C ASN A 575 3.13 27.91 -15.76
N ALA A 576 2.55 26.78 -16.18
CA ALA A 576 2.89 26.12 -17.44
C ALA A 576 1.94 26.49 -18.61
N HIS A 577 0.95 27.35 -18.37
CA HIS A 577 -0.10 27.72 -19.34
C HIS A 577 -0.83 26.50 -19.94
N LEU A 578 -1.01 25.47 -19.12
CA LEU A 578 -1.68 24.23 -19.52
C LEU A 578 -3.16 24.27 -19.17
N ASN A 579 -3.98 23.66 -20.01
CA ASN A 579 -5.38 23.42 -19.67
C ASN A 579 -5.50 22.34 -18.56
N LEU A 580 -6.72 22.08 -18.09
CA LEU A 580 -6.95 21.13 -16.99
C LEU A 580 -6.52 19.69 -17.33
N GLU A 581 -6.77 19.22 -18.55
CA GLU A 581 -6.42 17.87 -18.99
C GLU A 581 -4.90 17.70 -19.09
N GLU A 582 -4.22 18.68 -19.68
CA GLU A 582 -2.75 18.74 -19.77
C GLU A 582 -2.10 18.82 -18.39
N SER A 583 -2.68 19.60 -17.47
CA SER A 583 -2.21 19.71 -16.08
C SER A 583 -2.35 18.39 -15.32
N GLN A 584 -3.44 17.66 -15.55
CA GLN A 584 -3.64 16.32 -15.00
C GLN A 584 -2.64 15.32 -15.57
N GLU A 585 -2.35 15.38 -16.87
CA GLU A 585 -1.32 14.55 -17.50
C GLU A 585 0.07 14.88 -16.93
N PHE A 586 0.40 16.16 -16.76
CA PHE A 586 1.66 16.58 -16.14
C PHE A 586 1.81 16.03 -14.71
N LEU A 587 0.79 16.21 -13.87
CA LEU A 587 0.82 15.67 -12.51
C LEU A 587 0.87 14.13 -12.50
N ASN A 588 0.22 13.48 -13.47
CA ASN A 588 0.32 12.04 -13.64
C ASN A 588 1.74 11.60 -14.06
N ASN A 589 2.41 12.36 -14.93
CA ASN A 589 3.81 12.11 -15.29
C ASN A 589 4.73 12.28 -14.07
N LEU A 590 4.45 13.24 -13.17
CA LEU A 590 5.17 13.32 -11.89
C LEU A 590 4.97 12.05 -11.04
N ARG A 591 3.77 11.47 -10.98
CA ARG A 591 3.52 10.19 -10.29
C ARG A 591 4.35 9.06 -10.88
N LEU A 592 4.28 8.87 -12.21
CA LEU A 592 5.00 7.81 -12.92
C LEU A 592 6.51 7.91 -12.75
N ASN A 593 7.04 9.14 -12.67
CA ASN A 593 8.45 9.39 -12.42
C ASN A 593 8.82 9.37 -10.93
N LYS A 594 7.92 8.92 -10.05
CA LYS A 594 8.11 8.84 -8.59
C LYS A 594 8.45 10.20 -7.96
N ARG A 595 7.97 11.30 -8.56
CA ARG A 595 8.13 12.69 -8.12
C ARG A 595 6.89 13.28 -7.45
N TYR A 596 5.75 12.61 -7.50
CA TYR A 596 4.57 12.93 -6.68
C TYR A 596 4.12 11.65 -5.96
N LYS A 597 4.23 11.63 -4.63
CA LYS A 597 4.02 10.46 -3.78
C LYS A 597 2.99 10.79 -2.70
N ARG A 598 2.08 9.86 -2.42
CA ARG A 598 1.02 10.05 -1.42
C ARG A 598 1.01 8.87 -0.45
N ASP A 599 0.92 9.18 0.84
CA ASP A 599 0.66 8.22 1.92
C ASP A 599 -0.53 8.75 2.74
N VAL A 600 -1.74 8.43 2.29
CA VAL A 600 -2.99 9.03 2.78
C VAL A 600 -3.96 7.94 3.23
N TYR A 601 -4.77 8.27 4.24
CA TYR A 601 -5.68 7.33 4.92
C TYR A 601 -7.00 7.95 5.36
#